data_AF-A0A8T4LY32-F1
#
_entry.id   AF-A0A8T4LY32-F1
#
_cell.length_a   1.000
_cell.length_b   1.000
_cell.length_c   1.000
_cell.angle_alpha   90.00
_cell.angle_beta   90.00
_cell.angle_gamma   90.00
#
_symmetry.space_group_name_H-M   'P 1'
#
loop_
_entity.id
_entity.type
_entity.pdbx_description
1 polymer ?
#
loop_
_entity_poly.entity_id
_entity_poly.type
_entity_poly.pdbx_seq_one_letter_code
_entity_poly.pdbx_strand_id
1 'polypeptide(L)'
;YTATETARLTNCIKSEQNYANQPSETYDILANDSGNVGDQLAATAYRNGEPMSFANVSIISPKGEEQMLTADEHGAVVIPLEFIGDYKLSLIKEPGVVVKSKTVKAVLTLEDVNVKETKAGFSLSPLHVLFIPLFLIVALLIYGYYRNRKEGEFYRL
;
A
#
# COMPACT_ATOMS: atom_id res chain seq x y z
N TYR A 1 -31.81 66.53 -0.27
CA TYR A 1 -31.53 65.12 0.06
C TYR A 1 -31.21 64.31 -1.21
N THR A 2 -30.23 64.69 -2.04
CA THR A 2 -30.16 64.09 -3.41
C THR A 2 -28.76 63.89 -4.01
N ALA A 3 -27.68 64.30 -3.37
CA ALA A 3 -26.31 64.07 -3.89
C ALA A 3 -25.58 62.89 -3.21
N THR A 4 -25.87 62.64 -1.94
CA THR A 4 -25.16 61.62 -1.14
C THR A 4 -25.70 60.21 -1.38
N GLU A 5 -26.98 60.09 -1.74
CA GLU A 5 -27.67 58.80 -1.94
C GLU A 5 -27.37 58.21 -3.32
N THR A 6 -27.27 59.05 -4.35
CA THR A 6 -26.83 58.69 -5.71
C THR A 6 -25.35 58.24 -5.75
N ALA A 7 -24.49 58.84 -4.93
CA ALA A 7 -23.09 58.42 -4.81
C ALA A 7 -22.95 57.02 -4.17
N ARG A 8 -23.78 56.69 -3.16
CA ARG A 8 -23.80 55.36 -2.54
C ARG A 8 -24.24 54.27 -3.50
N LEU A 9 -25.32 54.51 -4.24
CA LEU A 9 -25.84 53.57 -5.23
C LEU A 9 -24.82 53.32 -6.36
N THR A 10 -24.14 54.37 -6.81
CA THR A 10 -23.10 54.26 -7.87
C THR A 10 -21.90 53.43 -7.41
N ASN A 11 -21.50 53.53 -6.15
CA ASN A 11 -20.40 52.72 -5.62
C ASN A 11 -20.79 51.24 -5.43
N CYS A 12 -22.03 50.93 -5.03
CA CYS A 12 -22.50 49.55 -4.94
C CYS A 12 -22.47 48.85 -6.32
N ILE A 13 -22.96 49.53 -7.36
CA ILE A 13 -23.00 48.97 -8.74
C ILE A 13 -21.58 48.74 -9.29
N LYS A 14 -20.63 49.64 -8.99
CA LYS A 14 -19.21 49.45 -9.36
C LYS A 14 -18.54 48.30 -8.61
N SER A 15 -18.95 48.03 -7.37
CA SER A 15 -18.42 46.91 -6.61
C SER A 15 -18.90 45.56 -7.15
N GLU A 16 -20.17 45.45 -7.55
CA GLU A 16 -20.74 44.21 -8.11
C GLU A 16 -20.17 43.87 -9.50
N GLN A 17 -19.92 44.88 -10.36
CA GLN A 17 -19.31 44.64 -11.67
C GLN A 17 -17.83 44.21 -11.60
N ASN A 18 -17.14 44.46 -10.47
CA ASN A 18 -15.77 43.99 -10.27
C ASN A 18 -15.69 42.52 -9.84
N TYR A 19 -16.73 41.98 -9.19
CA TYR A 19 -16.78 40.55 -8.85
C TYR A 19 -17.09 39.66 -10.06
N ALA A 20 -17.81 40.18 -11.05
CA ALA A 20 -18.18 39.43 -12.26
C ALA A 20 -17.03 39.23 -13.26
N ASN A 21 -15.86 39.86 -13.04
CA ASN A 21 -14.73 39.87 -13.97
C ASN A 21 -13.44 39.25 -13.38
N GLN A 22 -13.54 38.51 -12.26
CA GLN A 22 -12.42 37.67 -11.85
C GLN A 22 -12.35 36.43 -12.75
N PRO A 23 -11.18 36.09 -13.30
CA PRO A 23 -11.02 34.84 -14.02
C PRO A 23 -11.41 33.68 -13.11
N SER A 24 -12.36 32.86 -13.54
CA SER A 24 -12.81 31.70 -12.77
C SER A 24 -11.62 30.76 -12.59
N GLU A 25 -11.10 30.68 -11.36
CA GLU A 25 -10.04 29.74 -11.04
C GLU A 25 -10.54 28.30 -11.24
N THR A 26 -9.77 27.49 -11.95
CA THR A 26 -10.09 26.08 -12.18
C THR A 26 -9.23 25.22 -11.26
N TYR A 27 -9.85 24.24 -10.61
CA TYR A 27 -9.20 23.35 -9.65
C TYR A 27 -9.32 21.90 -10.10
N ASP A 28 -8.24 21.13 -9.96
CA ASP A 28 -8.26 19.71 -10.25
C ASP A 28 -7.41 18.88 -9.30
N ILE A 29 -7.71 17.57 -9.23
CA ILE A 29 -6.91 16.59 -8.51
C ILE A 29 -6.75 15.35 -9.39
N LEU A 30 -5.52 15.10 -9.82
CA LEU A 30 -5.18 13.95 -10.64
C LEU A 30 -4.68 12.83 -9.75
N ALA A 31 -5.28 11.66 -9.85
CA ALA A 31 -4.88 10.43 -9.20
C ALA A 31 -5.32 9.27 -10.09
N ASN A 32 -4.72 8.08 -9.94
CA ASN A 32 -5.28 6.89 -10.58
C ASN A 32 -6.67 6.59 -10.00
N ASP A 33 -7.57 6.03 -10.82
CA ASP A 33 -8.94 5.70 -10.38
C ASP A 33 -8.97 4.49 -9.44
N SER A 34 -7.90 3.71 -9.43
CA SER A 34 -7.71 2.59 -8.51
C SER A 34 -6.26 2.46 -8.05
N GLY A 35 -6.07 1.85 -6.87
CA GLY A 35 -4.77 1.44 -6.35
C GLY A 35 -4.87 0.12 -5.57
N ASN A 36 -3.73 -0.47 -5.24
CA ASN A 36 -3.73 -1.68 -4.40
C ASN A 36 -3.73 -1.32 -2.91
N VAL A 37 -4.38 -2.17 -2.12
CA VAL A 37 -4.28 -2.07 -0.67
C VAL A 37 -2.87 -2.44 -0.20
N GLY A 38 -2.32 -1.65 0.72
CA GLY A 38 -0.95 -1.73 1.20
C GLY A 38 0.03 -0.85 0.43
N ASP A 39 -0.37 -0.36 -0.74
CA ASP A 39 0.45 0.54 -1.56
C ASP A 39 0.20 2.01 -1.22
N GLN A 40 1.08 2.86 -1.75
CA GLN A 40 0.94 4.31 -1.74
C GLN A 40 0.42 4.80 -3.08
N LEU A 41 -0.65 5.58 -3.06
CA LEU A 41 -1.21 6.22 -4.24
C LEU A 41 -0.69 7.66 -4.35
N ALA A 42 -0.09 8.00 -5.48
CA ALA A 42 0.25 9.38 -5.81
C ALA A 42 -0.98 10.12 -6.35
N ALA A 43 -1.21 11.33 -5.84
CA ALA A 43 -2.12 12.30 -6.41
C ALA A 43 -1.44 13.67 -6.56
N THR A 44 -1.92 14.50 -7.47
CA THR A 44 -1.38 15.84 -7.71
C THR A 44 -2.52 16.85 -7.80
N ALA A 45 -2.43 17.92 -7.02
CA ALA A 45 -3.38 19.02 -7.03
C ALA A 45 -2.98 20.08 -8.07
N TYR A 46 -3.95 20.60 -8.81
CA TYR A 46 -3.74 21.63 -9.81
C TYR A 46 -4.63 22.85 -9.56
N ARG A 47 -4.09 24.03 -9.86
CA ARG A 47 -4.80 25.30 -9.95
C ARG A 47 -4.49 25.92 -11.29
N ASN A 48 -5.52 26.21 -12.08
CA ASN A 48 -5.41 26.80 -13.42
C ASN A 48 -4.48 26.02 -14.36
N GLY A 49 -4.41 24.69 -14.20
CA GLY A 49 -3.56 23.81 -14.99
C GLY A 49 -2.11 23.70 -14.51
N GLU A 50 -1.72 24.44 -13.47
CA GLU A 50 -0.39 24.36 -12.84
C GLU A 50 -0.44 23.58 -11.52
N PRO A 51 0.60 22.81 -11.16
CA PRO A 51 0.64 22.11 -9.89
C PRO A 51 0.59 23.08 -8.71
N MET A 52 -0.24 22.77 -7.71
CA MET A 52 -0.47 23.64 -6.57
C MET A 52 0.38 23.18 -5.38
N SER A 53 1.49 23.89 -5.14
CA SER A 53 2.35 23.65 -3.98
C SER A 53 1.60 23.83 -2.66
N PHE A 54 1.86 22.97 -1.67
CA PHE A 54 1.30 23.08 -0.31
C PHE A 54 -0.24 23.10 -0.25
N ALA A 55 -0.89 22.47 -1.24
CA ALA A 55 -2.34 22.30 -1.25
C ALA A 55 -2.82 21.40 -0.11
N ASN A 56 -3.96 21.73 0.49
CA ASN A 56 -4.58 20.88 1.50
C ASN A 56 -5.53 19.88 0.83
N VAL A 57 -5.32 18.60 1.09
CA VAL A 57 -6.13 17.50 0.57
C VAL A 57 -6.70 16.71 1.74
N SER A 58 -8.02 16.73 1.88
CA SER A 58 -8.74 15.86 2.81
C SER A 58 -8.99 14.51 2.16
N ILE A 59 -8.77 13.45 2.92
CA ILE A 59 -8.94 12.06 2.51
C ILE A 59 -9.87 11.41 3.50
N ILE A 60 -10.98 10.87 3.01
CA ILE A 60 -11.90 10.07 3.81
C ILE A 60 -11.70 8.62 3.40
N SER A 61 -11.28 7.79 4.35
CA SER A 61 -11.06 6.36 4.16
C SER A 61 -12.40 5.61 4.04
N PRO A 62 -12.39 4.36 3.54
CA PRO A 62 -13.59 3.51 3.50
C PRO A 62 -14.22 3.26 4.88
N LYS A 63 -13.47 3.47 5.97
CA LYS A 63 -13.95 3.38 7.35
C LYS A 63 -14.61 4.67 7.85
N GLY A 64 -14.57 5.74 7.05
CA GLY A 64 -15.07 7.06 7.43
C GLY A 64 -14.07 7.89 8.24
N GLU A 65 -12.81 7.45 8.35
CA GLU A 65 -11.76 8.22 9.01
C GLU A 65 -11.26 9.32 8.06
N GLU A 66 -11.25 10.57 8.54
CA GLU A 66 -10.76 11.71 7.78
C GLU A 66 -9.32 12.05 8.17
N GLN A 67 -8.47 12.23 7.16
CA GLN A 67 -7.08 12.67 7.30
C GLN A 67 -6.84 13.88 6.40
N MET A 68 -6.18 14.91 6.93
CA MET A 68 -5.72 16.06 6.14
C MET A 68 -4.25 15.87 5.79
N LEU A 69 -3.94 15.92 4.50
CA LEU A 69 -2.58 15.91 3.98
C LEU A 69 -2.27 17.24 3.29
N THR A 70 -0.99 17.62 3.33
CA THR A 70 -0.48 18.79 2.62
C THR A 70 0.40 18.32 1.48
N ALA A 71 0.14 18.82 0.28
CA ALA A 71 0.95 18.52 -0.90
C ALA A 71 2.36 19.13 -0.78
N ASP A 72 3.31 18.56 -1.50
CA ASP A 72 4.68 19.06 -1.55
C ASP A 72 4.82 20.32 -2.44
N GLU A 73 6.06 20.73 -2.70
CA GLU A 73 6.38 21.88 -3.57
C GLU A 73 5.96 21.69 -5.03
N HIS A 74 5.77 20.44 -5.48
CA HIS A 74 5.30 20.08 -6.81
C HIS A 74 3.79 19.79 -6.83
N GLY A 75 3.08 20.06 -5.73
CA GLY A 75 1.65 19.77 -5.60
C GLY A 75 1.31 18.28 -5.53
N ALA A 76 2.29 17.41 -5.30
CA ALA A 76 2.09 15.98 -5.14
C ALA A 76 1.75 15.62 -3.69
N VAL A 77 0.88 14.63 -3.52
CA VAL A 77 0.48 14.07 -2.23
C VAL A 77 0.50 12.55 -2.33
N VAL A 78 1.00 11.90 -1.27
CA VAL A 78 1.09 10.45 -1.18
C VAL A 78 0.03 9.95 -0.20
N ILE A 79 -0.87 9.11 -0.69
CA ILE A 79 -2.04 8.63 0.05
C ILE A 79 -1.82 7.15 0.40
N PRO A 80 -1.76 6.78 1.69
CA PRO A 80 -1.66 5.38 2.08
C PRO A 80 -3.02 4.67 1.89
N LEU A 81 -3.04 3.58 1.13
CA LEU A 81 -4.25 2.78 0.89
C LEU A 81 -4.31 1.58 1.85
N GLU A 82 -4.67 1.81 3.10
CA GLU A 82 -4.66 0.76 4.14
C GLU A 82 -5.84 -0.23 4.09
N PHE A 83 -6.97 0.18 3.51
CA PHE A 83 -8.22 -0.58 3.55
C PHE A 83 -8.80 -0.78 2.16
N ILE A 84 -9.46 -1.92 1.93
CA ILE A 84 -10.21 -2.16 0.70
C ILE A 84 -11.44 -1.25 0.70
N GLY A 85 -11.70 -0.58 -0.43
CA GLY A 85 -12.91 0.22 -0.62
C GLY A 85 -12.66 1.55 -1.32
N ASP A 86 -13.64 2.45 -1.22
CA ASP A 86 -13.62 3.73 -1.89
C ASP A 86 -13.07 4.82 -0.97
N TYR A 87 -11.99 5.46 -1.39
CA TYR A 87 -11.39 6.63 -0.76
C TYR A 87 -11.92 7.89 -1.43
N LYS A 88 -12.34 8.87 -0.64
CA LYS A 88 -12.76 10.18 -1.16
C LYS A 88 -11.67 11.21 -0.92
N LEU A 89 -11.07 11.68 -1.99
CA LEU A 89 -10.09 12.77 -2.01
C LEU A 89 -10.82 14.09 -2.23
N SER A 90 -10.54 15.10 -1.43
CA SER A 90 -11.14 16.44 -1.53
C SER A 90 -10.05 17.50 -1.46
N LEU A 91 -9.96 18.34 -2.48
CA LEU A 91 -9.05 19.49 -2.50
C LEU A 91 -9.71 20.65 -1.76
N ILE A 92 -8.99 21.19 -0.78
CA ILE A 92 -9.46 22.22 0.14
C ILE A 92 -8.72 23.53 -0.15
N LYS A 93 -9.45 24.57 -0.57
CA LYS A 93 -8.86 25.90 -0.83
C LYS A 93 -8.65 26.68 0.47
N GLU A 94 -9.68 26.67 1.30
CA GLU A 94 -9.74 27.32 2.61
C GLU A 94 -10.40 26.34 3.59
N PRO A 95 -10.16 26.47 4.90
CA PRO A 95 -10.79 25.60 5.89
C PRO A 95 -12.32 25.50 5.67
N GLY A 96 -12.80 24.30 5.36
CA GLY A 96 -14.21 24.02 5.09
C GLY A 96 -14.69 24.23 3.63
N VAL A 97 -13.83 24.75 2.73
CA VAL A 97 -14.18 25.00 1.33
C VAL A 97 -13.56 23.94 0.41
N VAL A 98 -14.37 22.95 0.03
CA VAL A 98 -14.01 21.92 -0.95
C VAL A 98 -14.19 22.49 -2.36
N VAL A 99 -13.11 22.53 -3.13
CA VAL A 99 -13.13 23.03 -4.53
C VAL A 99 -13.19 21.91 -5.56
N LYS A 100 -12.73 20.70 -5.20
CA LYS A 100 -12.78 19.52 -6.05
C LYS A 100 -12.84 18.27 -5.19
N SER A 101 -13.48 17.22 -5.69
CA SER A 101 -13.40 15.88 -5.10
C SER A 101 -13.23 14.81 -6.16
N LYS A 102 -12.55 13.73 -5.79
CA LYS A 102 -12.34 12.53 -6.61
C LYS A 102 -12.43 11.30 -5.73
N THR A 103 -13.06 10.25 -6.23
CA THR A 103 -13.09 8.94 -5.56
C THR A 103 -12.07 8.02 -6.18
N VAL A 104 -11.33 7.28 -5.35
CA VAL A 104 -10.36 6.27 -5.79
C VAL A 104 -10.68 4.95 -5.12
N LYS A 105 -10.67 3.86 -5.89
CA LYS A 105 -10.97 2.52 -5.39
C LYS A 105 -9.69 1.77 -5.02
N ALA A 106 -9.54 1.39 -3.76
CA ALA A 106 -8.49 0.49 -3.32
C ALA A 106 -8.95 -0.98 -3.42
N VAL A 107 -8.21 -1.80 -4.16
CA VAL A 107 -8.48 -3.23 -4.36
C VAL A 107 -7.35 -4.08 -3.81
N LEU A 108 -7.64 -5.30 -3.36
CA LEU A 108 -6.60 -6.25 -2.98
C LEU A 108 -6.19 -7.08 -4.20
N THR A 109 -5.05 -6.75 -4.78
CA THR A 109 -4.41 -7.59 -5.80
C THR A 109 -3.45 -8.53 -5.10
N LEU A 110 -3.79 -9.81 -5.01
CA LEU A 110 -2.85 -10.82 -4.57
C LEU A 110 -1.85 -11.01 -5.71
N GLU A 111 -0.64 -10.50 -5.53
CA GLU A 111 0.47 -10.87 -6.40
C GLU A 111 0.66 -12.37 -6.22
N ASP A 112 0.51 -13.12 -7.30
CA ASP A 112 0.55 -14.58 -7.30
C ASP A 112 1.95 -14.99 -6.87
N VAL A 113 2.12 -15.20 -5.56
CA VAL A 113 3.41 -15.57 -4.97
C VAL A 113 3.75 -16.88 -5.64
N ASN A 114 4.74 -16.84 -6.54
CA ASN A 114 5.30 -18.03 -7.15
C ASN A 114 6.02 -18.80 -6.05
N VAL A 115 5.24 -19.56 -5.28
CA VAL A 115 5.73 -20.50 -4.29
C VAL A 115 6.43 -21.56 -5.11
N LYS A 116 7.74 -21.38 -5.33
CA LYS A 116 8.61 -22.49 -5.75
C LYS A 116 8.32 -23.59 -4.76
N GLU A 117 7.65 -24.65 -5.19
CA GLU A 117 7.41 -25.82 -4.38
C GLU A 117 8.74 -26.23 -3.77
N THR A 118 8.90 -25.98 -2.48
CA THR A 118 10.06 -26.47 -1.75
C THR A 118 9.88 -27.98 -1.76
N LYS A 119 10.61 -28.66 -2.65
CA LYS A 119 10.70 -30.11 -2.64
C LYS A 119 11.26 -30.50 -1.28
N ALA A 120 10.39 -30.80 -0.33
CA ALA A 120 10.71 -31.51 0.90
C ALA A 120 11.02 -32.97 0.52
N GLY A 121 12.08 -33.16 -0.27
CA GLY A 121 12.67 -34.45 -0.55
C GLY A 121 13.94 -34.52 0.29
N PHE A 122 14.04 -35.52 1.15
CA PHE A 122 15.31 -35.86 1.79
C PHE A 122 16.37 -36.02 0.70
N SER A 123 17.27 -35.05 0.60
CA SER A 123 18.44 -35.16 -0.28
C SER A 123 19.40 -36.15 0.39
N LEU A 124 19.21 -37.43 0.08
CA LEU A 124 20.18 -38.48 0.37
C LEU A 124 21.44 -38.12 -0.43
N SER A 125 22.35 -37.38 0.19
CA SER A 125 23.67 -37.12 -0.40
C SER A 125 24.33 -38.47 -0.70
N PRO A 126 25.12 -38.59 -1.79
CA PRO A 126 25.72 -39.86 -2.19
C PRO A 126 26.60 -40.52 -1.11
N LEU A 127 27.01 -39.75 -0.09
CA LEU A 127 27.71 -40.25 1.09
C LEU A 127 26.86 -41.23 1.92
N HIS A 128 25.53 -41.02 2.02
CA HIS A 128 24.64 -41.85 2.84
C HIS A 128 24.45 -43.27 2.28
N VAL A 129 24.59 -43.45 0.97
CA VAL A 129 24.49 -44.76 0.31
C VAL A 129 25.63 -45.69 0.75
N LEU A 130 26.78 -45.14 1.18
CA LEU A 130 27.91 -45.92 1.69
C LEU A 130 27.78 -46.31 3.17
N PHE A 131 27.10 -45.50 4.00
CA PHE A 131 26.96 -45.78 5.43
C PHE A 131 25.93 -46.87 5.74
N ILE A 132 24.86 -46.97 4.94
CA ILE A 132 23.82 -48.00 5.12
C ILE A 132 24.39 -49.42 5.03
N PRO A 133 25.14 -49.82 3.98
CA PRO A 133 25.72 -51.16 3.92
C PRO A 133 26.80 -51.37 4.98
N LEU A 134 27.60 -50.34 5.30
CA LEU A 134 28.62 -50.43 6.34
C LEU A 134 28.01 -50.71 7.72
N PHE A 135 26.91 -50.03 8.07
CA PHE A 135 26.19 -50.24 9.32
C PHE A 135 25.62 -51.66 9.41
N LEU A 136 25.04 -52.19 8.32
CA LEU A 136 24.52 -53.56 8.27
C LEU A 136 25.63 -54.61 8.45
N ILE A 137 26.80 -54.40 7.84
CA ILE A 137 27.96 -55.29 8.01
C ILE A 137 28.43 -55.31 9.47
N VAL A 138 28.55 -54.14 10.10
CA VAL A 138 28.96 -54.04 11.51
C VAL A 138 27.93 -54.73 12.43
N ALA A 139 26.63 -54.54 12.19
CA ALA A 139 25.58 -55.20 12.96
C ALA A 139 25.63 -56.73 12.81
N LEU A 140 25.88 -57.25 11.61
CA LEU A 140 26.06 -58.69 11.36
C LEU A 140 27.30 -59.25 12.05
N LEU A 141 28.42 -58.53 12.05
CA LEU A 141 29.64 -58.94 12.74
C LEU A 141 29.43 -58.99 14.26
N ILE A 142 28.79 -57.97 14.83
CA ILE A 142 28.43 -57.95 16.26
C ILE A 142 27.50 -59.12 16.58
N TYR A 143 26.46 -59.33 15.79
CA TYR A 143 25.52 -60.44 15.98
C TYR A 143 26.21 -61.81 15.92
N GLY A 144 27.07 -62.04 14.92
CA GLY A 144 27.85 -63.27 14.78
C GLY A 144 28.80 -63.51 15.96
N TYR A 145 29.49 -62.45 16.42
CA TYR A 145 30.35 -62.52 17.60
C TYR A 145 29.56 -62.93 18.86
N TYR A 146 28.40 -62.32 19.11
CA TYR A 146 27.56 -62.68 20.26
C TYR A 146 26.96 -64.08 20.14
N ARG A 147 26.60 -64.53 18.92
CA ARG A 147 26.10 -65.89 18.69
C ARG A 147 27.18 -66.94 18.97
N ASN A 148 28.37 -66.79 18.40
CA ASN A 148 29.48 -67.73 18.63
C ASN A 148 29.92 -67.79 20.09
N ARG A 149 29.86 -66.66 20.82
CA ARG A 149 30.18 -66.66 22.25
C ARG A 149 29.18 -67.45 23.09
N LYS A 150 27.91 -67.54 22.68
CA LYS A 150 26.90 -68.37 23.37
C LYS A 150 27.04 -69.86 23.08
N GLU A 151 27.56 -70.22 21.90
CA GLU A 151 27.82 -71.63 21.55
C GLU A 151 29.10 -72.17 22.23
N GLY A 152 30.06 -71.29 22.55
CA GLY A 152 31.31 -71.66 23.24
C GLY A 152 31.20 -72.04 24.72
N GLU A 153 30.11 -71.67 25.42
CA GLU A 153 29.89 -72.09 26.81
C GLU A 153 29.18 -73.45 26.94
N PHE A 154 28.61 -74.00 25.87
CA PHE A 154 27.92 -75.28 25.91
C PHE A 154 28.85 -76.51 25.83
N TYR A 155 30.13 -76.33 25.52
CA TYR A 155 31.12 -77.42 25.40
C TYR A 155 32.15 -77.46 26.53
N ARG A 156 31.90 -76.78 27.66
CA ARG A 156 32.66 -76.94 28.90
C ARG A 156 31.76 -77.48 30.00
N LEU A 157 31.43 -78.77 29.88
CA LEU A 157 30.97 -79.65 30.96
C LEU A 157 31.93 -80.84 31.04
#